data_AF-A0AAJ8WY10-F1
#
_entry.id   AF-A0AAJ8WY10-F1
#
_cell.length_a   1.000
_cell.length_b   1.000
_cell.length_c   1.000
_cell.angle_alpha   90.00
_cell.angle_beta   90.00
_cell.angle_gamma   90.00
#
_symmetry.space_group_name_H-M   'P 1'
#
loop_
_entity.id
_entity.type
_entity.pdbx_description
1 polymer ?
#
loop_
_entity_poly.entity_id
_entity_poly.type
_entity_poly.pdbx_seq_one_letter_code
_entity_poly.pdbx_strand_id
1 'polypeptide(L)' 'MSTLFRTGQGLEKGLEKGQHVAALRIARQMLADGLDRETVQRFTGLTAEELQDVSH' A
#
# COMPACT_ATOMS: atom_id res chain seq x y z
N MET A 1 27.12 -13.78 -24.19
CA MET A 1 27.03 -13.84 -22.71
C MET A 1 26.08 -12.75 -22.24
N SER A 2 24.76 -13.02 -22.28
CA SER A 2 23.72 -12.03 -21.99
C SER A 2 22.99 -12.40 -20.71
N THR A 3 23.48 -11.95 -19.56
CA THR A 3 22.87 -12.23 -18.24
C THR A 3 22.96 -11.04 -17.28
N LEU A 4 22.63 -9.83 -17.75
CA LEU A 4 22.57 -8.65 -16.85
C LEU A 4 21.19 -7.96 -16.74
N PHE A 5 20.14 -8.45 -17.39
CA PHE A 5 18.83 -7.75 -17.41
C PHE A 5 17.78 -8.30 -16.43
N ARG A 6 18.18 -8.84 -15.27
CA ARG A 6 17.22 -9.46 -14.32
C ARG A 6 16.96 -8.67 -13.02
N THR A 7 17.81 -7.71 -12.65
CA THR A 7 17.76 -7.08 -11.32
C THR A 7 16.87 -5.85 -11.20
N GLY A 8 16.49 -5.18 -12.30
CA GLY A 8 15.63 -3.98 -12.23
C GLY A 8 14.19 -4.27 -11.79
N GLN A 9 13.61 -5.37 -12.29
CA GLN A 9 12.19 -5.70 -12.05
C GLN A 9 11.88 -6.11 -10.61
N GLY A 10 12.87 -6.63 -9.87
CA GLY A 10 12.70 -7.01 -8.47
C GLY A 10 12.65 -5.80 -7.54
N LEU A 11 13.40 -4.74 -7.87
CA LEU A 11 13.47 -3.54 -7.05
C LEU A 11 12.18 -2.71 -7.16
N GLU A 12 11.66 -2.54 -8.37
CA GLU A 12 10.41 -1.80 -8.63
C GLU A 12 9.22 -2.46 -7.93
N LYS A 13 9.06 -3.79 -8.10
CA LYS A 13 8.05 -4.58 -7.38
C LYS A 13 8.21 -4.54 -5.86
N GLY A 14 9.44 -4.46 -5.36
CA GLY A 14 9.71 -4.33 -3.92
C GLY A 14 9.30 -2.97 -3.38
N LEU A 15 9.55 -1.90 -4.14
CA LEU A 15 9.19 -0.54 -3.80
C LEU A 15 7.67 -0.35 -3.80
N GLU A 16 6.99 -0.79 -4.86
CA GLU A 16 5.52 -0.73 -4.97
C GLU A 16 4.85 -1.51 -3.83
N LYS A 17 5.31 -2.74 -3.55
CA LYS A 17 4.82 -3.52 -2.41
C LYS A 17 5.07 -2.83 -1.07
N GLY A 18 6.24 -2.22 -0.88
CA GLY A 18 6.58 -1.48 0.33
C GLY A 18 5.66 -0.28 0.54
N GLN A 19 5.38 0.46 -0.53
CA GLN A 19 4.47 1.61 -0.52
C GLN A 19 3.03 1.19 -0.22
N HIS A 20 2.52 0.14 -0.87
CA HIS A 20 1.20 -0.43 -0.55
C HIS A 20 1.12 -0.87 0.91
N VAL A 21 2.09 -1.66 1.39
CA VAL A 21 2.09 -2.14 2.78
C VAL A 21 2.14 -0.98 3.77
N ALA A 22 2.90 0.07 3.49
CA ALA A 22 2.94 1.27 4.33
C ALA A 22 1.58 1.99 4.35
N ALA A 23 0.96 2.19 3.19
CA ALA A 23 -0.35 2.82 3.07
C ALA A 23 -1.43 2.04 3.84
N LEU A 24 -1.44 0.71 3.71
CA LEU A 24 -2.41 -0.16 4.41
C LEU A 24 -2.21 -0.13 5.93
N ARG A 25 -0.96 -0.09 6.41
CA ARG A 25 -0.66 0.06 7.84
C ARG A 25 -1.17 1.38 8.40
N ILE A 26 -0.93 2.48 7.69
CA ILE A 26 -1.42 3.81 8.08
C ILE A 26 -2.94 3.82 8.09
N ALA A 27 -3.56 3.28 7.05
CA ALA A 27 -5.00 3.15 6.98
C ALA A 27 -5.61 2.35 8.13
N ARG A 28 -5.03 1.20 8.46
CA ARG A 28 -5.47 0.37 9.59
C ARG A 28 -5.40 1.13 10.91
N GLN A 29 -4.29 1.86 11.13
CA GLN A 29 -4.11 2.67 12.32
C GLN A 29 -5.14 3.79 12.37
N MET A 30 -5.34 4.53 11.28
CA MET A 30 -6.33 5.60 11.21
C MET A 30 -7.76 5.11 11.45
N LEU A 31 -8.15 3.97 10.89
CA LEU A 31 -9.45 3.36 11.15
C LEU A 31 -9.58 2.93 12.62
N ALA A 32 -8.52 2.40 13.23
CA ALA A 32 -8.50 2.04 14.65
C ALA A 32 -8.57 3.27 15.57
N ASP A 33 -7.99 4.41 15.13
CA ASP A 33 -8.10 5.71 15.79
C ASP A 33 -9.50 6.36 15.60
N GLY A 34 -10.39 5.71 14.85
CA GLY A 34 -11.77 6.17 14.64
C GLY A 34 -11.94 7.20 13.53
N LEU A 35 -10.96 7.33 12.63
CA LEU A 35 -11.09 8.18 11.45
C LEU A 35 -12.05 7.54 10.44
N ASP A 36 -12.88 8.38 9.82
CA ASP A 36 -13.75 7.98 8.73
C ASP A 36 -12.97 7.47 7.51
N ARG A 37 -13.55 6.47 6.84
CA ARG A 37 -12.97 5.85 5.64
C ARG A 37 -12.62 6.87 4.56
N GLU A 38 -13.45 7.90 4.37
CA GLU A 38 -13.22 8.98 3.39
C GLU A 38 -11.96 9.81 3.73
N THR A 39 -11.71 10.03 5.02
CA THR A 39 -10.50 10.71 5.51
C THR A 39 -9.29 9.83 5.28
N VAL A 40 -9.39 8.54 5.62
CA VAL A 40 -8.31 7.58 5.39
C VAL A 40 -7.92 7.51 3.91
N GLN A 41 -8.89 7.42 2.99
CA GLN A 41 -8.64 7.43 1.54
C GLN A 41 -7.90 8.69 1.09
N ARG A 42 -8.26 9.86 1.62
CA ARG A 42 -7.57 11.13 1.28
C ARG A 42 -6.13 11.18 1.77
N PHE A 43 -5.81 10.59 2.92
CA PHE A 43 -4.47 10.63 3.48
C PHE A 43 -3.55 9.55 2.95
N THR A 44 -4.06 8.34 2.71
CA THR A 44 -3.27 7.21 2.23
C THR A 44 -3.26 7.08 0.72
N GLY A 45 -4.20 7.75 0.03
CA GLY A 45 -4.42 7.59 -1.41
C GLY A 45 -4.99 6.22 -1.78
N LEU A 46 -5.32 5.38 -0.79
CA LEU A 46 -5.93 4.08 -1.00
C LEU A 46 -7.38 4.24 -1.40
N THR A 47 -7.85 3.34 -2.24
CA THR A 47 -9.27 3.29 -2.61
C THR A 47 -10.11 2.66 -1.51
N ALA A 48 -11.42 2.92 -1.53
CA ALA A 48 -12.37 2.28 -0.62
C ALA A 48 -12.23 0.76 -0.61
N GLU A 49 -12.01 0.16 -1.80
CA GLU A 49 -11.85 -1.27 -2.03
C GLU A 49 -10.61 -1.83 -1.33
N GLU A 50 -9.47 -1.16 -1.47
CA GLU A 50 -8.23 -1.57 -0.80
C GLU A 50 -8.33 -1.49 0.72
N LEU A 51 -9.08 -0.51 1.25
CA LEU A 51 -9.35 -0.41 2.68
C LEU A 51 -10.27 -1.51 3.20
N GLN A 52 -11.14 -2.06 2.35
CA GLN A 52 -12.01 -3.18 2.75
C GLN A 52 -11.18 -4.46 2.97
N ASP A 53 -10.13 -4.65 2.16
CA ASP A 53 -9.21 -5.79 2.27
C ASP A 53 -8.41 -5.77 3.57
N VAL A 54 -8.12 -4.59 4.14
CA VAL A 54 -7.44 -4.43 5.44
C VAL A 54 -8.32 -4.81 6.63
N SER A 55 -9.64 -4.86 6.45
CA SER A 55 -10.62 -5.06 7.52
C SER A 55 -11.14 -6.50 7.62
N HIS A 56 -10.67 -7.42 6.76
CA HIS A 56 -10.95 -8.86 6.86
C HIS A 56 -9.96 -9.57 7.78
#